data_AF-A0A7X6TQS7-F1
#
_entry.id   AF-A0A7X6TQS7-F1
#
_cell.length_a   1.000
_cell.length_b   1.000
_cell.length_c   1.000
_cell.angle_alpha   90.00
_cell.angle_beta   90.00
_cell.angle_gamma   90.00
#
_symmetry.space_group_name_H-M   'P 1'
#
loop_
_entity.id
_entity.type
_entity.pdbx_description
1 polymer ?
#
loop_
_entity_poly.entity_id
_entity_poly.type
_entity_poly.pdbx_seq_one_letter_code
_entity_poly.pdbx_strand_id
1 'polypeptide(L)'
;LLVSSVVVKTDEPLINKMQFLADELSAKVFNNLEIKAKSIDTIEGKETLVVDLMTPADANAIGWTDGYFQGSTGGRSTETALIETFLQREYGGRWVEGVMFTLDGDTIGLDHVPNLSQPSFK
;
A
#
# COMPACT_ATOMS: atom_id res chain seq x y z
N LEU A 1 1.07 -8.36 22.73
CA LEU A 1 1.39 -8.32 21.28
C LEU A 1 0.43 -9.27 20.57
N LEU A 2 -0.62 -8.74 19.94
CA LEU A 2 -1.48 -9.50 19.04
C LEU A 2 -0.75 -9.59 17.70
N VAL A 3 -0.15 -10.74 17.39
CA VAL A 3 0.36 -11.02 16.06
C VAL A 3 -0.83 -11.51 15.24
N SER A 4 -1.49 -10.64 14.48
CA SER A 4 -2.51 -11.09 13.53
C SER A 4 -1.80 -11.60 12.28
N SER A 5 -1.77 -12.92 12.07
CA SER A 5 -1.33 -13.49 10.81
C SER A 5 -2.46 -13.40 9.78
N VAL A 6 -2.29 -12.57 8.76
CA VAL A 6 -3.17 -12.54 7.59
C VAL A 6 -2.77 -13.71 6.69
N VAL A 7 -3.73 -14.59 6.37
CA VAL A 7 -3.49 -15.78 5.53
C VAL A 7 -4.09 -15.55 4.15
N VAL A 8 -3.26 -15.63 3.12
CA VAL A 8 -3.67 -15.42 1.73
C VAL A 8 -4.09 -16.75 1.10
N LYS A 9 -5.27 -16.80 0.46
CA LYS A 9 -5.73 -17.98 -0.29
C LYS A 9 -4.88 -18.20 -1.54
N THR A 10 -4.56 -19.45 -1.87
CA THR A 10 -3.53 -19.76 -2.87
C THR A 10 -4.04 -19.79 -4.32
N ASP A 11 -5.33 -19.99 -4.56
CA ASP A 11 -5.97 -20.18 -5.87
C ASP A 11 -6.65 -18.93 -6.46
N GLU A 12 -6.82 -17.86 -5.67
CA GLU A 12 -7.39 -16.60 -6.17
C GLU A 12 -6.44 -15.86 -7.15
N PRO A 13 -6.96 -15.03 -8.07
CA PRO A 13 -6.13 -14.12 -8.86
C PRO A 13 -5.24 -13.26 -7.95
N LEU A 14 -3.99 -13.02 -8.35
CA LEU A 14 -3.02 -12.30 -7.52
C LEU A 14 -3.55 -10.93 -7.08
N ILE A 15 -4.23 -10.20 -7.98
CA ILE A 15 -4.81 -8.90 -7.67
C ILE A 15 -5.87 -8.94 -6.55
N ASN A 16 -6.66 -10.01 -6.45
CA ASN A 16 -7.65 -10.17 -5.37
C ASN A 16 -6.96 -10.37 -4.02
N LYS A 17 -5.84 -11.09 -4.01
CA LYS A 17 -4.99 -11.25 -2.81
C LYS A 17 -4.40 -9.91 -2.38
N MET A 18 -3.99 -9.07 -3.34
CA MET A 18 -3.50 -7.73 -3.06
C MET A 18 -4.60 -6.85 -2.48
N GLN A 19 -5.83 -6.91 -3.03
CA GLN A 19 -6.96 -6.19 -2.45
C GLN A 19 -7.27 -6.65 -1.04
N PHE A 20 -7.23 -7.97 -0.77
CA PHE A 20 -7.40 -8.49 0.59
C PHE A 20 -6.35 -7.96 1.57
N LEU A 21 -5.07 -7.89 1.16
CA LEU A 21 -4.01 -7.28 1.98
C LEU A 21 -4.26 -5.79 2.21
N ALA A 22 -4.74 -5.07 1.19
CA ALA A 22 -5.09 -3.66 1.26
C ALA A 22 -6.20 -3.42 2.29
N ASP A 23 -7.27 -4.22 2.24
CA ASP A 23 -8.41 -4.13 3.16
C ASP A 23 -8.00 -4.43 4.61
N GLU A 24 -7.23 -5.50 4.82
CA GLU A 24 -6.72 -5.89 6.15
C GLU A 24 -5.78 -4.83 6.75
N LEU A 25 -4.89 -4.27 5.93
CA LEU A 25 -3.97 -3.22 6.36
C LEU A 25 -4.74 -1.94 6.72
N SER A 26 -5.68 -1.55 5.86
CA SER A 26 -6.54 -0.40 6.07
C SER A 26 -7.32 -0.49 7.38
N ALA A 27 -7.97 -1.63 7.64
CA ALA A 27 -8.77 -1.83 8.83
C ALA A 27 -7.93 -1.82 10.13
N LYS A 28 -6.71 -2.34 10.08
CA LYS A 28 -5.85 -2.50 11.28
C LYS A 28 -4.96 -1.31 11.58
N VAL A 29 -4.55 -0.56 10.56
CA VAL A 29 -3.50 0.46 10.68
C VAL A 29 -4.01 1.85 10.29
N PHE A 30 -4.91 1.94 9.30
CA PHE A 30 -5.27 3.22 8.68
C PHE A 30 -6.73 3.64 8.91
N ASN A 31 -7.36 3.17 9.99
CA ASN A 31 -8.73 3.53 10.37
C ASN A 31 -9.76 3.38 9.23
N ASN A 32 -9.61 2.34 8.41
CA ASN A 32 -10.46 2.05 7.25
C ASN A 32 -10.36 3.08 6.10
N LEU A 33 -9.26 3.83 5.96
CA LEU A 33 -9.01 4.60 4.73
C LEU A 33 -8.88 3.67 3.53
N GLU A 34 -9.62 3.93 2.46
CA GLU A 34 -9.70 3.02 1.31
C GLU A 34 -8.35 2.93 0.58
N ILE A 35 -7.92 1.69 0.30
CA ILE A 35 -6.71 1.34 -0.45
C ILE A 35 -7.14 0.40 -1.58
N LYS A 36 -6.82 0.74 -2.83
CA LYS A 36 -7.21 -0.07 -4.00
C LYS A 36 -5.99 -0.70 -4.65
N ALA A 37 -5.99 -2.02 -4.77
CA ALA A 37 -5.08 -2.73 -5.66
C ALA A 37 -5.62 -2.63 -7.10
N LYS A 38 -5.07 -1.72 -7.92
CA LYS A 38 -5.64 -1.37 -9.23
C LYS A 38 -5.22 -2.30 -10.36
N SER A 39 -3.93 -2.51 -10.50
CA SER A 39 -3.34 -3.26 -11.60
C SER A 39 -2.02 -3.89 -11.20
N ILE A 40 -1.58 -4.87 -11.98
CA ILE A 40 -0.20 -5.35 -11.97
C ILE A 40 0.36 -5.05 -13.35
N ASP A 41 1.29 -4.11 -13.40
CA ASP A 41 1.88 -3.60 -14.62
C ASP A 41 3.37 -3.98 -14.69
N THR A 42 3.97 -3.87 -15.87
CA THR A 42 5.42 -4.02 -16.02
C THR A 42 6.07 -2.64 -15.93
N ILE A 43 6.77 -2.38 -14.82
CA ILE A 43 7.50 -1.14 -14.59
C ILE A 43 8.98 -1.51 -14.40
N GLU A 44 9.86 -0.89 -15.18
CA GLU A 44 11.31 -1.22 -15.19
C GLU A 44 11.61 -2.72 -15.41
N GLY A 45 10.76 -3.40 -16.19
CA GLY A 45 10.90 -4.83 -16.48
C GLY A 45 10.45 -5.77 -15.36
N LYS A 46 9.82 -5.26 -14.31
CA LYS A 46 9.37 -6.02 -13.13
C LYS A 46 7.85 -6.02 -12.99
N GLU A 47 7.26 -7.16 -12.61
CA GLU A 47 5.82 -7.22 -12.27
C GLU A 47 5.57 -6.35 -11.02
N THR A 48 4.86 -5.23 -11.19
CA THR A 48 4.70 -4.17 -10.18
C THR A 48 3.23 -3.93 -9.89
N LEU A 49 2.82 -4.04 -8.63
CA LEU A 49 1.47 -3.69 -8.18
C LEU A 49 1.30 -2.17 -8.15
N VAL A 50 0.25 -1.65 -8.78
CA VAL A 50 -0.18 -0.25 -8.62
C VAL A 50 -1.28 -0.17 -7.57
N VAL A 51 -1.03 0.59 -6.51
CA VAL A 51 -1.92 0.78 -5.37
C VAL A 51 -2.36 2.24 -5.30
N ASP A 52 -3.66 2.47 -5.15
CA ASP A 52 -4.24 3.80 -5.06
C ASP A 52 -4.81 4.04 -3.67
N LEU A 53 -4.29 5.07 -3.01
CA LEU A 53 -4.76 5.54 -1.72
C LEU A 53 -5.88 6.53 -1.99
N MET A 54 -7.06 6.30 -1.42
CA MET A 54 -8.21 7.15 -1.69
C MET A 54 -8.41 8.14 -0.56
N THR A 55 -8.62 9.42 -0.88
CA THR A 55 -9.06 10.39 0.12
C THR A 55 -10.48 10.08 0.60
N PRO A 56 -10.79 10.37 1.87
CA PRO A 56 -12.16 10.22 2.38
C PRO A 56 -13.15 11.04 1.56
N ALA A 57 -14.34 10.48 1.32
CA ALA A 57 -15.42 11.22 0.67
C ALA A 57 -15.98 12.37 1.54
N ASP A 58 -15.90 12.23 2.87
CA ASP A 58 -16.19 13.33 3.80
C ASP A 58 -14.97 14.23 3.95
N ALA A 59 -15.10 15.48 3.48
CA ALA A 59 -14.02 16.48 3.53
C ALA A 59 -13.60 16.86 4.96
N ASN A 60 -14.36 16.49 5.99
CA ASN A 60 -13.99 16.72 7.39
C ASN A 60 -13.31 15.51 8.05
N ALA A 61 -13.25 14.37 7.35
CA ALA A 61 -12.58 13.18 7.85
C ALA A 61 -11.06 13.29 7.66
N ILE A 62 -10.31 12.78 8.64
CA ILE A 62 -8.84 12.73 8.56
C ILE A 62 -8.44 11.70 7.51
N GLY A 63 -7.68 12.15 6.52
CA GLY A 63 -7.18 11.36 5.39
C GLY A 63 -5.70 11.02 5.49
N TRP A 64 -5.12 10.70 4.34
CA TRP A 64 -3.72 10.30 4.24
C TRP A 64 -2.76 11.43 4.57
N THR A 65 -2.99 12.61 4.00
CA THR A 65 -2.07 13.73 4.06
C THR A 65 -1.98 14.34 5.45
N ASP A 66 -3.12 14.52 6.12
CA ASP A 66 -3.27 15.11 7.45
C ASP A 66 -3.21 14.08 8.59
N GLY A 67 -3.46 12.80 8.32
CA GLY A 67 -3.42 11.74 9.33
C GLY A 67 -2.12 10.92 9.37
N TYR A 68 -1.58 10.55 8.21
CA TYR A 68 -0.57 9.48 8.11
C TYR A 68 0.73 9.89 7.43
N PHE A 69 0.71 10.95 6.62
CA PHE A 69 1.91 11.51 5.98
C PHE A 69 2.52 12.66 6.79
N GLN A 70 2.03 12.94 8.00
CA GLN A 70 2.52 14.04 8.82
C GLN A 70 3.81 13.68 9.56
N GLY A 71 4.81 14.56 9.43
CA GLY A 71 6.09 14.45 10.12
C GLY A 71 6.96 13.27 9.68
N SER A 72 8.26 13.35 9.93
CA SER A 72 9.22 12.35 9.43
C SER A 72 8.99 10.95 10.01
N THR A 73 8.64 10.84 11.28
CA THR A 73 8.40 9.54 11.92
C THR A 73 7.09 8.91 11.44
N GLY A 74 6.00 9.69 11.40
CA GLY A 74 4.69 9.23 10.93
C GLY A 74 4.75 8.79 9.47
N GLY A 75 5.29 9.65 8.60
CA GLY A 75 5.48 9.35 7.18
C GLY A 75 6.31 8.08 6.96
N ARG A 76 7.47 7.94 7.62
CA ARG A 76 8.31 6.74 7.48
C ARG A 76 7.61 5.46 7.95
N SER A 77 6.85 5.53 9.04
CA SER A 77 6.06 4.39 9.52
C SER A 77 4.99 4.01 8.51
N THR A 78 4.30 4.98 7.92
CA THR A 78 3.29 4.77 6.88
C THR A 78 3.89 4.14 5.62
N GLU A 79 5.01 4.67 5.13
CA GLU A 79 5.74 4.09 3.99
C GLU A 79 6.09 2.64 4.23
N THR A 80 6.69 2.35 5.38
CA THR A 80 7.14 1.00 5.74
C THR A 80 5.95 0.04 5.79
N ALA A 81 4.84 0.45 6.42
CA ALA A 81 3.64 -0.37 6.50
C ALA A 81 3.06 -0.68 5.12
N LEU A 82 2.96 0.32 4.24
CA LEU A 82 2.46 0.14 2.87
C LEU A 82 3.39 -0.74 2.03
N ILE A 83 4.67 -0.36 1.92
CA ILE A 83 5.65 -1.03 1.06
C ILE A 83 5.84 -2.49 1.46
N GLU A 84 6.08 -2.75 2.75
CA GLU A 84 6.39 -4.10 3.22
C GLU A 84 5.15 -5.02 3.19
N THR A 85 3.94 -4.47 3.39
CA THR A 85 2.70 -5.25 3.26
C THR A 85 2.49 -5.75 1.84
N PHE A 86 2.72 -4.93 0.82
CA PHE A 86 2.48 -5.36 -0.56
C PHE A 86 3.65 -6.15 -1.14
N LEU A 87 4.90 -5.82 -0.77
CA LEU A 87 6.04 -6.58 -1.27
C LEU A 87 6.11 -7.97 -0.67
N GLN A 88 5.70 -8.18 0.60
CA GLN A 88 5.82 -9.50 1.25
C GLN A 88 7.22 -10.10 1.01
N ARG A 89 8.29 -9.37 1.38
CA ARG A 89 9.68 -9.71 0.99
C ARG A 89 10.09 -11.14 1.39
N GLU A 90 9.57 -11.63 2.51
CA GLU A 90 9.84 -12.97 3.05
C GLU A 90 9.02 -14.10 2.39
N TYR A 91 8.03 -13.77 1.55
CA TYR A 91 7.20 -14.77 0.90
C TYR A 91 7.96 -15.42 -0.27
N GLY A 92 8.31 -16.71 -0.13
CA GLY A 92 9.10 -17.46 -1.10
C GLY A 92 8.35 -18.01 -2.32
N GLY A 93 7.05 -17.74 -2.44
CA GLY A 93 6.26 -18.11 -3.62
C GLY A 93 6.29 -17.02 -4.70
N ARG A 94 5.66 -17.29 -5.86
CA ARG A 94 5.48 -16.26 -6.90
C ARG A 94 4.67 -15.09 -6.35
N TRP A 95 5.20 -13.89 -6.51
CA TRP A 95 4.62 -12.63 -6.04
C TRP A 95 5.06 -11.47 -6.95
N VAL A 96 4.54 -10.27 -6.72
CA VAL A 96 5.05 -9.06 -7.40
C VAL A 96 6.47 -8.75 -6.94
N GLU A 97 7.24 -8.15 -7.83
CA GLU A 97 8.62 -7.70 -7.61
C GLU A 97 8.66 -6.23 -7.20
N GLY A 98 7.60 -5.47 -7.48
CA GLY A 98 7.48 -4.06 -7.13
C GLY A 98 6.10 -3.65 -6.63
N VAL A 99 6.06 -2.47 -6.01
CA VAL A 99 4.84 -1.74 -5.69
C VAL A 99 5.01 -0.24 -5.99
N MET A 100 3.97 0.38 -6.54
CA MET A 100 3.90 1.82 -6.81
C MET A 100 2.60 2.37 -6.21
N PHE A 101 2.66 3.59 -5.66
CA PHE A 101 1.52 4.21 -4.99
C PHE A 101 1.07 5.49 -5.70
N THR A 102 -0.25 5.70 -5.71
CA THR A 102 -0.90 6.95 -6.10
C THR A 102 -1.83 7.43 -4.99
N LEU A 103 -2.18 8.71 -4.99
CA LEU A 103 -3.22 9.30 -4.15
C LEU A 103 -4.30 9.85 -5.07
N ASP A 104 -5.49 9.27 -5.02
CA ASP A 104 -6.61 9.57 -5.93
C ASP A 104 -6.23 9.52 -7.43
N GLY A 105 -5.33 8.61 -7.78
CA GLY A 105 -4.79 8.42 -9.13
C GLY A 105 -3.59 9.29 -9.48
N ASP A 106 -3.22 10.26 -8.64
CA ASP A 106 -2.08 11.15 -8.86
C ASP A 106 -0.80 10.63 -8.18
N THR A 107 0.35 11.03 -8.71
CA THR A 107 1.66 10.71 -8.10
C THR A 107 1.82 11.39 -6.75
N ILE A 108 2.34 10.67 -5.75
CA ILE A 108 2.57 11.21 -4.40
C ILE A 108 3.92 11.94 -4.37
N GLY A 109 3.89 13.27 -4.24
CA GLY A 109 5.09 14.14 -4.19
C GLY A 109 5.25 14.87 -2.86
N LEU A 110 5.16 14.16 -1.73
CA LEU A 110 5.15 14.76 -0.39
C LEU A 110 6.45 14.46 0.38
N ASP A 111 7.07 15.49 0.96
CA ASP A 111 8.41 15.43 1.60
C ASP A 111 8.53 14.41 2.73
N HIS A 112 7.43 14.10 3.41
CA HIS A 112 7.42 13.16 4.53
C HIS A 112 7.23 11.70 4.11
N VAL A 113 6.83 11.45 2.87
CA VAL A 113 6.67 10.11 2.30
C VAL A 113 7.37 9.98 0.94
N PRO A 114 8.67 10.33 0.84
CA PRO A 114 9.38 10.38 -0.44
C PRO A 114 9.47 9.03 -1.16
N ASN A 115 9.42 7.90 -0.44
CA ASN A 115 9.51 6.55 -1.02
C ASN A 115 8.20 6.11 -1.70
N LEU A 116 7.10 6.84 -1.50
CA LEU A 116 5.85 6.59 -2.24
C LEU A 116 5.81 7.26 -3.62
N SER A 117 6.78 8.12 -3.93
CA SER A 117 6.84 8.86 -5.20
C SER A 117 7.37 8.05 -6.39
N GLN A 118 7.95 6.88 -6.12
CA GLN A 118 8.63 6.03 -7.08
C GLN A 118 8.26 4.57 -6.80
N PRO A 119 8.39 3.66 -7.79
CA PRO A 119 8.28 2.23 -7.54
C PRO A 119 9.30 1.76 -6.49
N SER A 120 8.83 0.96 -5.54
CA SER A 120 9.67 0.24 -4.58
C SER A 120 9.78 -1.23 -5.00
N PHE A 121 10.99 -1.76 -5.01
CA PHE A 121 11.25 -3.14 -5.44
C PHE A 121 11.76 -4.04 -4.32
N LYS A 122 11.59 -5.35 -4.52
CA LYS A 122 12.25 -6.40 -3.73
C LYS A 122 13.77 -6.31 -3.83
#